data_AF-A0A7V4J6U1-F1
#
_entry.id   AF-A0A7V4J6U1-F1
#
_cell.length_a   1.000
_cell.length_b   1.000
_cell.length_c   1.000
_cell.angle_alpha   90.00
_cell.angle_beta   90.00
_cell.angle_gamma   90.00
#
_symmetry.space_group_name_H-M   'P 1'
#
loop_
_entity.id
_entity.type
_entity.pdbx_description
1 polymer ?
#
loop_
_entity_poly.entity_id
_entity_poly.type
_entity_poly.pdbx_seq_one_letter_code
_entity_poly.pdbx_strand_id
1 'polypeptide(L)'
;MPVDPVILDGLQPTQPAEVFARAVDLICRRAYSPRARPQTVAQGRRLLLEVDRHVFHADYAACQSFDARPLLPTIDRPVLIIAGELDEMTPAAESRYLAAHIPDARLVEVRAAGHMLIVEQPVMVAETVERFLRAD
;
A
#
# COMPACT_ATOMS: atom_id res chain seq x y z
N MET A 1 -10.57 4.53 1.60
CA MET A 1 -10.06 5.85 2.04
C MET A 1 -9.69 6.72 0.83
N PRO A 2 -9.93 8.04 0.85
CA PRO A 2 -9.45 8.93 -0.22
C PRO A 2 -7.91 9.04 -0.21
N VAL A 3 -7.33 9.36 -1.36
CA VAL A 3 -5.90 9.65 -1.52
C VAL A 3 -5.59 11.01 -0.88
N ASP A 4 -4.43 11.14 -0.22
CA ASP A 4 -4.00 12.42 0.35
C ASP A 4 -3.91 13.49 -0.77
N PRO A 5 -4.62 14.62 -0.66
CA PRO A 5 -4.61 15.67 -1.67
C PRO A 5 -3.22 16.21 -1.99
N VAL A 6 -2.32 16.28 -1.00
CA VAL A 6 -0.94 16.76 -1.20
C VAL A 6 -0.17 15.83 -2.15
N ILE A 7 -0.40 14.51 -2.04
CA ILE A 7 0.20 13.54 -2.95
C ILE A 7 -0.42 13.68 -4.33
N LEU A 8 -1.76 13.68 -4.42
CA LEU A 8 -2.45 13.71 -5.72
C LEU A 8 -2.14 15.00 -6.51
N ASP A 9 -2.19 16.16 -5.85
CA ASP A 9 -1.87 17.45 -6.46
C ASP A 9 -0.39 17.54 -6.85
N GLY A 10 0.50 16.98 -6.02
CA GLY A 10 1.94 16.96 -6.28
C GLY A 10 2.35 16.03 -7.43
N LEU A 11 1.54 15.00 -7.71
CA LEU A 11 1.75 14.09 -8.84
C LEU A 11 1.23 14.62 -10.17
N GLN A 12 0.44 15.70 -10.19
CA GLN A 12 -0.10 16.30 -11.42
C GLN A 12 1.01 16.50 -12.47
N PRO A 13 0.83 16.06 -13.74
CA PRO A 13 1.90 16.07 -14.74
C PRO A 13 2.44 17.47 -15.07
N THR A 14 1.61 18.49 -14.87
CA THR A 14 1.95 19.91 -15.07
C THR A 14 2.79 20.50 -13.94
N GLN A 15 3.02 19.76 -12.84
CA GLN A 15 3.79 20.26 -11.70
C GLN A 15 5.28 20.41 -12.03
N PRO A 16 5.95 21.40 -11.42
CA PRO A 16 7.41 21.49 -11.45
C PRO A 16 8.06 20.19 -10.95
N ALA A 17 9.24 19.87 -11.49
CA ALA A 17 9.95 18.63 -11.15
C ALA A 17 10.23 18.50 -9.65
N GLU A 18 10.50 19.61 -8.97
CA GLU A 18 10.79 19.68 -7.54
C GLU A 18 9.54 19.45 -6.67
N VAL A 19 8.35 19.74 -7.20
CA VAL A 19 7.07 19.48 -6.53
C VAL A 19 6.74 18.00 -6.66
N PHE A 20 6.86 17.44 -7.87
CA PHE A 20 6.74 16.00 -8.11
C PHE A 20 7.70 15.19 -7.22
N ALA A 21 8.98 15.56 -7.18
CA ALA A 21 9.96 14.87 -6.34
C ALA A 21 9.59 14.91 -4.85
N ARG A 22 9.03 16.02 -4.35
CA ARG A 22 8.55 16.13 -2.96
C ARG A 22 7.32 15.26 -2.69
N ALA A 23 6.42 15.11 -3.67
CA ALA A 23 5.31 14.17 -3.56
C ALA A 23 5.82 12.72 -3.47
N VAL A 24 6.82 12.35 -4.27
CA VAL A 24 7.49 11.04 -4.17
C VAL A 24 8.17 10.86 -2.81
N ASP A 25 8.84 11.88 -2.28
CA ASP A 25 9.45 11.83 -0.94
C ASP A 25 8.41 11.61 0.16
N LEU A 26 7.24 12.24 0.02
CA LEU A 26 6.10 12.05 0.91
C LEU A 26 5.54 10.62 0.85
N ILE A 27 5.36 10.08 -0.37
CA ILE A 27 4.95 8.69 -0.58
C ILE A 27 5.95 7.76 0.10
N CYS A 28 7.26 7.89 -0.16
CA CYS A 28 8.26 7.02 0.46
C CYS A 28 8.25 7.13 2.00
N ARG A 29 8.09 8.33 2.55
CA ARG A 29 8.06 8.51 4.01
C ARG A 29 6.89 7.77 4.68
N ARG A 30 5.75 7.71 4.00
CA ARG A 30 4.52 7.06 4.52
C ARG A 30 4.42 5.58 4.16
N ALA A 31 5.04 5.17 3.06
CA ALA A 31 4.98 3.80 2.57
C ALA A 31 5.94 2.87 3.32
N TYR A 32 7.08 3.35 3.77
CA TYR A 32 8.09 2.53 4.44
C TYR A 32 8.06 2.71 5.95
N SER A 33 8.29 1.63 6.69
CA SER A 33 8.57 1.67 8.12
C SER A 33 9.78 2.56 8.40
N PRO A 34 9.81 3.27 9.56
CA PRO A 34 11.03 3.93 10.04
C PRO A 34 12.22 2.98 10.24
N ARG A 35 11.96 1.66 10.28
CA ARG A 35 13.00 0.61 10.38
C ARG A 35 13.41 0.03 9.02
N ALA A 36 12.81 0.48 7.92
CA ALA A 36 13.20 0.04 6.58
C ALA A 36 14.68 0.37 6.32
N ARG A 37 15.36 -0.53 5.61
CA ARG A 37 16.76 -0.29 5.23
C ARG A 37 16.84 0.95 4.35
N PRO A 38 17.74 1.92 4.62
CA PRO A 38 17.83 3.14 3.83
C PRO A 38 18.05 2.90 2.33
N GLN A 39 18.80 1.85 1.97
CA GLN A 39 19.03 1.47 0.58
C GLN A 39 17.73 1.03 -0.12
N THR A 40 16.85 0.33 0.61
CA THR A 40 15.54 -0.10 0.09
C THR A 40 14.65 1.10 -0.18
N VAL A 41 14.60 2.06 0.74
CA VAL A 41 13.82 3.31 0.56
C VAL A 41 14.37 4.12 -0.61
N ALA A 42 15.70 4.28 -0.69
CA ALA A 42 16.36 5.01 -1.78
C ALA A 42 16.11 4.36 -3.15
N GLN A 43 16.13 3.03 -3.22
CA GLN A 43 15.80 2.29 -4.44
C GLN A 43 14.33 2.50 -4.84
N GLY A 44 13.39 2.36 -3.91
CA GLY A 44 11.97 2.59 -4.17
C GLY A 44 11.72 4.00 -4.68
N ARG A 45 12.30 5.00 -4.02
CA ARG A 45 12.25 6.41 -4.44
C ARG A 45 12.77 6.59 -5.87
N ARG A 46 13.91 6.01 -6.21
CA ARG A 46 14.47 6.11 -7.57
C ARG A 46 13.51 5.56 -8.61
N LEU A 47 12.94 4.38 -8.36
CA LEU A 47 11.97 3.75 -9.26
C LEU A 47 10.72 4.62 -9.45
N LEU A 48 10.18 5.19 -8.37
CA LEU A 48 9.01 6.09 -8.45
C LEU A 48 9.30 7.36 -9.25
N LEU A 49 10.52 7.90 -9.19
CA LEU A 49 10.93 9.06 -9.99
C LEU A 49 11.09 8.74 -11.49
N GLU A 50 11.27 7.48 -11.85
CA GLU A 50 11.38 7.00 -13.24
C GLU A 50 10.00 6.74 -13.88
N VAL A 51 8.93 6.68 -13.08
CA VAL A 51 7.56 6.50 -13.59
C VAL A 51 7.13 7.74 -14.37
N ASP A 52 6.53 7.53 -15.54
CA ASP A 52 5.91 8.62 -16.29
C ASP A 52 4.85 9.34 -15.45
N ARG A 53 4.90 10.68 -15.43
CA ARG A 53 4.08 11.49 -14.53
C ARG A 53 2.59 11.37 -14.84
N HIS A 54 2.21 11.22 -16.10
CA HIS A 54 0.80 11.02 -16.47
C HIS A 54 0.30 9.68 -15.96
N VAL A 55 1.10 8.63 -16.11
CA VAL A 55 0.77 7.30 -15.58
C VAL A 55 0.65 7.34 -14.06
N PHE A 56 1.61 7.96 -13.38
CA PHE A 56 1.64 7.98 -11.92
C PHE A 56 0.46 8.76 -11.33
N HIS A 57 0.14 9.93 -11.89
CA HIS A 57 -1.05 10.68 -11.48
C HIS A 57 -2.35 9.91 -11.77
N ALA A 58 -2.46 9.30 -12.95
CA ALA A 58 -3.65 8.54 -13.32
C ALA A 58 -3.90 7.35 -12.39
N ASP A 59 -2.85 6.66 -11.96
CA ASP A 59 -2.94 5.56 -10.98
C ASP A 59 -3.53 6.03 -9.65
N TYR A 60 -3.00 7.12 -9.08
CA TYR A 60 -3.51 7.67 -7.82
C TYR A 60 -4.93 8.27 -7.98
N ALA A 61 -5.26 8.87 -9.12
CA ALA A 61 -6.61 9.34 -9.41
C ALA A 61 -7.63 8.18 -9.55
N ALA A 62 -7.20 7.03 -10.09
CA ALA A 62 -8.02 5.83 -10.10
C ALA A 62 -8.27 5.32 -8.67
N CYS A 63 -7.23 5.25 -7.82
CA CYS A 63 -7.36 4.89 -6.41
C CYS A 63 -8.33 5.82 -5.64
N GLN A 64 -8.27 7.13 -5.90
CA GLN A 64 -9.16 8.14 -5.28
C GLN A 64 -10.65 7.85 -5.52
N SER A 65 -10.99 7.32 -6.70
CA SER A 65 -12.38 7.09 -7.14
C SER A 65 -12.84 5.64 -7.00
N PHE A 66 -11.95 4.74 -6.59
CA PHE A 66 -12.24 3.31 -6.49
C PHE A 66 -12.96 2.98 -5.17
N ASP A 67 -14.11 2.31 -5.28
CA ASP A 67 -14.83 1.77 -4.13
C ASP A 67 -15.46 0.41 -4.46
N ALA A 68 -14.88 -0.65 -3.89
CA ALA A 68 -15.38 -2.02 -3.98
C ALA A 68 -15.98 -2.53 -2.66
N ARG A 69 -16.18 -1.66 -1.65
CA ARG A 69 -16.76 -2.07 -0.36
C ARG A 69 -18.11 -2.79 -0.48
N PRO A 70 -19.01 -2.43 -1.42
CA PRO A 70 -20.26 -3.16 -1.61
C PRO A 70 -20.08 -4.62 -2.07
N LEU A 71 -18.92 -4.97 -2.63
CA LEU A 71 -18.62 -6.31 -3.14
C LEU A 71 -18.01 -7.24 -2.07
N LEU A 72 -17.56 -6.71 -0.93
CA LEU A 72 -16.89 -7.52 0.10
C LEU A 72 -17.76 -8.68 0.60
N PRO A 73 -19.07 -8.51 0.86
CA PRO A 73 -19.93 -9.61 1.32
C PRO A 73 -20.17 -10.68 0.25
N THR A 74 -19.89 -10.38 -1.03
CA THR A 74 -20.09 -11.34 -2.13
C THR A 74 -18.88 -12.24 -2.36
N ILE A 75 -17.76 -12.01 -1.67
CA ILE A 75 -16.58 -12.87 -1.74
C ILE A 75 -16.85 -14.16 -0.97
N ASP A 76 -16.88 -15.28 -1.69
CA ASP A 76 -17.28 -16.58 -1.15
C ASP A 76 -16.11 -17.56 -0.96
N ARG A 77 -14.88 -17.13 -1.27
CA ARG A 77 -13.64 -17.90 -1.08
C ARG A 77 -12.88 -17.44 0.17
N PRO A 78 -12.07 -18.32 0.79
CA PRO A 78 -11.15 -17.91 1.85
C PRO A 78 -10.26 -16.75 1.39
N VAL A 79 -10.08 -15.75 2.25
CA VAL A 79 -9.26 -14.57 1.99
C VAL A 79 -8.20 -14.42 3.07
N LEU A 80 -6.97 -14.20 2.63
CA LEU A 80 -5.89 -13.72 3.48
C LEU A 80 -5.66 -12.23 3.23
N ILE A 81 -5.69 -11.46 4.31
CA ILE A 81 -5.35 -10.03 4.30
C ILE A 81 -4.07 -9.89 5.11
N ILE A 82 -3.03 -9.29 4.52
CA ILE A 82 -1.78 -8.99 5.21
C ILE A 82 -1.57 -7.48 5.16
N ALA A 83 -1.37 -6.85 6.32
CA ALA A 83 -1.23 -5.40 6.45
C ALA A 83 0.03 -5.05 7.25
N GLY A 84 0.70 -3.96 6.91
CA GLY A 84 1.77 -3.41 7.74
C GLY A 84 1.20 -2.64 8.93
N GLU A 85 1.70 -2.90 10.14
CA GLU A 85 1.28 -2.17 11.36
C GLU A 85 1.54 -0.66 11.27
N LEU A 86 2.58 -0.26 10.52
CA LEU A 86 3.05 1.11 10.38
C LEU A 86 2.75 1.69 8.99
N ASP A 87 1.82 1.10 8.25
CA ASP A 87 1.41 1.60 6.94
C ASP A 87 0.60 2.90 7.09
N GLU A 88 1.12 4.01 6.57
CA GLU A 88 0.41 5.30 6.52
C GLU A 88 -0.24 5.58 5.16
N MET A 89 0.03 4.75 4.14
CA MET A 89 -0.60 4.86 2.81
C MET A 89 -1.96 4.18 2.79
N THR A 90 -2.05 2.99 3.37
CA THR A 90 -3.28 2.22 3.59
C THR A 90 -3.32 1.74 5.04
N PRO A 91 -3.79 2.57 5.98
CA PRO A 91 -3.76 2.25 7.40
C PRO A 91 -4.41 0.91 7.72
N ALA A 92 -3.85 0.17 8.69
CA ALA A 92 -4.32 -1.16 9.06
C ALA A 92 -5.82 -1.22 9.44
N ALA A 93 -6.41 -0.08 9.85
CA ALA A 93 -7.85 0.04 10.04
C ALA A 93 -8.68 -0.30 8.78
N GLU A 94 -8.21 0.04 7.59
CA GLU A 94 -8.86 -0.33 6.32
C GLU A 94 -8.80 -1.85 6.11
N SER A 95 -7.67 -2.50 6.45
CA SER A 95 -7.55 -3.97 6.40
C SER A 95 -8.42 -4.68 7.43
N ARG A 96 -8.59 -4.12 8.63
CA ARG A 96 -9.56 -4.58 9.63
C ARG A 96 -10.99 -4.45 9.12
N TYR A 97 -11.31 -3.36 8.42
CA TYR A 97 -12.61 -3.21 7.76
C TYR A 97 -12.84 -4.32 6.74
N LEU A 98 -11.87 -4.60 5.86
CA LEU A 98 -11.97 -5.71 4.91
C LEU A 98 -12.24 -7.04 5.63
N ALA A 99 -11.46 -7.35 6.67
CA ALA A 99 -11.61 -8.59 7.43
C ALA A 99 -12.98 -8.72 8.12
N ALA A 100 -13.56 -7.61 8.57
CA ALA A 100 -14.87 -7.60 9.21
C ALA A 100 -16.05 -7.75 8.22
N HIS A 101 -15.84 -7.50 6.93
CA HIS A 101 -16.90 -7.48 5.92
C HIS A 101 -16.79 -8.60 4.87
N ILE A 102 -15.71 -9.38 4.90
CA ILE A 102 -15.54 -10.59 4.07
C ILE A 102 -15.87 -11.81 4.95
N PRO A 103 -16.77 -12.72 4.51
CA PRO A 103 -17.25 -13.83 5.32
C PRO A 103 -16.17 -14.77 5.89
N ASP A 104 -15.15 -15.08 5.07
CA ASP A 104 -14.05 -15.97 5.45
C ASP A 104 -12.71 -15.26 5.23
N ALA A 105 -12.45 -14.23 6.04
CA ALA A 105 -11.21 -13.49 6.00
C ALA A 105 -10.34 -13.72 7.24
N ARG A 106 -9.04 -13.86 7.00
CA ARG A 106 -7.98 -13.92 8.02
C ARG A 106 -7.09 -12.70 7.85
N LEU A 107 -6.98 -11.89 8.90
CA LEU A 107 -6.09 -10.73 8.92
C LEU A 107 -4.79 -11.05 9.66
N VAL A 108 -3.66 -10.71 9.05
CA VAL A 108 -2.33 -10.73 9.67
C VAL A 108 -1.73 -9.33 9.60
N GLU A 109 -1.54 -8.70 10.76
CA GLU A 109 -0.85 -7.42 10.87
C GLU A 109 0.64 -7.66 11.15
N VAL A 110 1.49 -7.29 10.19
CA VAL A 110 2.95 -7.46 10.27
C VAL A 110 3.54 -6.32 11.07
N ARG A 111 4.03 -6.67 12.26
CA ARG A 111 4.61 -5.71 13.20
C ARG A 111 5.83 -5.02 12.61
N ALA A 112 5.97 -3.72 12.86
CA ALA A 112 7.08 -2.91 12.39
C ALA A 112 7.31 -2.86 10.85
N ALA A 113 6.31 -3.24 10.04
CA ALA A 113 6.32 -3.07 8.58
C ALA A 113 5.36 -1.95 8.16
N GLY A 114 5.68 -1.25 7.07
CA GLY A 114 4.81 -0.26 6.44
C GLY A 114 4.02 -0.85 5.27
N HIS A 115 3.64 0.01 4.33
CA HIS A 115 2.98 -0.33 3.07
C HIS A 115 3.81 -1.29 2.20
N MET A 116 5.13 -1.20 2.29
CA MET A 116 6.05 -2.00 1.48
C MET A 116 6.43 -3.32 2.17
N LEU A 117 5.53 -3.90 2.97
CA LEU A 117 5.78 -5.07 3.82
C LEU A 117 6.41 -6.28 3.10
N ILE A 118 6.11 -6.46 1.81
CA ILE A 118 6.68 -7.54 0.98
C ILE A 118 8.20 -7.36 0.81
N VAL A 119 8.65 -6.12 0.70
CA VAL A 119 10.07 -5.78 0.55
C VAL A 119 10.76 -5.64 1.92
N GLU A 120 10.01 -5.17 2.92
CA GLU A 120 10.54 -4.94 4.27
C GLU A 120 10.69 -6.22 5.10
N GLN A 121 9.73 -7.14 4.99
CA GLN A 121 9.70 -8.41 5.72
C GLN A 121 9.33 -9.59 4.80
N PRO A 122 10.10 -9.85 3.74
CA PRO A 122 9.76 -10.83 2.69
C PRO A 122 9.53 -12.24 3.23
N VAL A 123 10.36 -12.69 4.18
CA VAL A 123 10.27 -14.05 4.76
C VAL A 123 8.95 -14.23 5.51
N MET A 124 8.61 -13.29 6.39
CA MET A 124 7.36 -13.34 7.16
C MET A 124 6.13 -13.31 6.26
N VAL A 125 6.12 -12.46 5.22
CA VAL A 125 5.02 -12.43 4.26
C VAL A 125 4.92 -13.74 3.49
N ALA A 126 6.04 -14.25 2.95
CA ALA A 126 6.07 -15.50 2.20
C ALA A 126 5.56 -16.68 3.03
N GLU A 127 6.05 -16.85 4.25
CA GLU A 127 5.59 -17.91 5.16
C GLU A 127 4.10 -17.79 5.49
N THR A 128 3.58 -16.57 5.59
CA THR A 128 2.15 -16.33 5.87
C THR A 128 1.27 -16.75 4.69
N VAL A 129 1.71 -16.40 3.47
CA VAL A 129 1.07 -16.87 2.23
C VAL A 129 1.15 -18.38 2.13
N GLU A 130 2.31 -19.00 2.37
CA GLU A 130 2.48 -20.46 2.32
C GLU A 130 1.59 -21.18 3.33
N ARG A 131 1.49 -20.69 4.57
CA ARG A 131 0.59 -21.27 5.58
C ARG A 131 -0.87 -21.18 5.15
N PHE A 132 -1.28 -20.06 4.54
CA PHE A 132 -2.64 -19.90 4.05
C PHE A 132 -2.95 -20.86 2.90
N LEU A 133 -2.04 -21.01 1.94
CA LEU A 133 -2.22 -21.90 0.79
C LEU A 133 -2.22 -23.39 1.14
N ARG A 134 -1.62 -23.75 2.28
CA ARG A 134 -1.60 -25.14 2.79
C ARG A 134 -2.73 -25.45 3.76
N ALA A 135 -3.46 -24.44 4.21
CA ALA A 135 -4.61 -24.65 5.08
C ALA A 135 -5.79 -25.08 4.18
N ASP A 136 -6.23 -26.32 4.34
CA ASP A 136 -7.45 -26.85 3.72
C ASP A 136 -8.70 -26.07 4.14
#